data_AF-A0A392W300-F1
#
_entry.id   AF-A0A392W300-F1
#
_cell.length_a   1.000
_cell.length_b   1.000
_cell.length_c   1.000
_cell.angle_alpha   90.00
_cell.angle_beta   90.00
_cell.angle_gamma   90.00
#
_symmetry.space_group_name_H-M   'P 1'
#
loop_
_entity.id
_entity.type
_entity.pdbx_description
1 polymer ?
#
loop_
_entity_poly.entity_id
_entity_poly.type
_entity_poly.pdbx_seq_one_letter_code
_entity_poly.pdbx_strand_id
1 'polypeptide(L)' 'MHKKVWIAAGDIILVGLRDYQDDKADVILKFMPDEARLLKAYGELPE' A
#
# COMPACT_ATOMS: atom_id res chain seq x y z
N MET A 1 -0.31 -16.52 13.91
CA MET A 1 -1.38 -15.59 14.30
C MET A 1 -1.40 -14.46 13.29
N HIS A 2 -2.27 -14.53 12.27
CA HIS A 2 -2.35 -13.46 11.28
C HIS A 2 -3.01 -12.23 11.90
N LYS A 3 -2.28 -11.11 11.98
CA LYS A 3 -2.84 -9.83 12.38
C LYS A 3 -3.84 -9.41 11.31
N LYS A 4 -5.13 -9.41 11.63
CA LYS A 4 -6.18 -8.95 10.71
C LYS A 4 -6.11 -7.43 10.63
N VAL A 5 -5.72 -6.91 9.48
CA VAL A 5 -5.67 -5.47 9.19
C VAL A 5 -6.84 -5.14 8.27
N TRP A 6 -7.66 -4.17 8.67
CA TRP A 6 -8.78 -3.69 7.87
C TRP A 6 -8.33 -2.57 6.94
N ILE A 7 -8.77 -2.64 5.69
CA ILE A 7 -8.44 -1.67 4.63
C ILE A 7 -9.76 -1.08 4.12
N ALA A 8 -9.78 0.23 3.92
CA ALA A 8 -10.89 0.99 3.36
C ALA A 8 -10.43 1.77 2.12
N ALA A 9 -11.40 2.27 1.35
CA ALA A 9 -11.10 3.13 0.20
C ALA A 9 -10.44 4.43 0.66
N GLY A 10 -9.34 4.82 0.00
CA GLY A 10 -8.52 6.00 0.36
C GLY A 10 -7.31 5.69 1.24
N ASP A 11 -7.16 4.45 1.72
CA ASP A 11 -5.93 4.02 2.38
C ASP A 11 -4.80 3.81 1.37
N ILE A 12 -3.57 4.18 1.77
CA ILE A 12 -2.36 3.88 1.00
C ILE A 12 -1.81 2.51 1.45
N ILE A 13 -1.56 1.65 0.48
CA ILE A 13 -1.07 0.28 0.70
C ILE A 13 0.13 -0.02 -0.19
N LEU A 14 1.01 -0.90 0.30
CA LEU A 14 2.10 -1.47 -0.49
C LEU A 14 1.59 -2.72 -1.20
N VAL A 15 1.74 -2.74 -2.52
CA VAL A 15 1.39 -3.87 -3.37
C VAL A 15 2.64 -4.47 -4.01
N GLY A 16 2.69 -5.80 -4.05
CA GLY A 16 3.68 -6.56 -4.82
C GLY A 16 3.07 -7.02 -6.13
N LEU A 17 3.65 -6.58 -7.25
CA LEU A 17 3.25 -7.04 -8.58
C LEU A 17 3.72 -8.48 -8.82
N ARG A 18 2.96 -9.24 -9.60
CA ARG A 18 3.31 -10.61 -9.98
C ARG A 18 3.85 -10.63 -11.40
N ASP A 19 5.00 -11.27 -11.61
CA ASP A 19 5.64 -11.36 -12.93
C ASP A 19 4.79 -12.06 -14.00
N TYR A 20 3.81 -12.87 -13.59
CA TYR A 20 3.01 -13.72 -14.49
C TYR A 20 1.54 -13.28 -14.62
N GLN A 21 1.10 -12.31 -13.83
CA GLN A 21 -0.30 -11.83 -13.78
C GLN A 21 -0.33 -10.33 -13.50
N ASP A 22 -0.19 -9.52 -14.55
CA ASP A 22 -0.16 -8.05 -14.42
C ASP A 22 -1.49 -7.47 -13.90
N ASP A 23 -2.61 -8.16 -14.16
CA ASP A 23 -3.93 -7.78 -13.64
C ASP A 23 -4.12 -8.04 -12.13
N LYS A 24 -3.14 -8.65 -11.46
CA LYS A 24 -3.25 -9.05 -10.05
C LYS A 24 -2.00 -8.69 -9.26
N ALA A 25 -2.23 -8.18 -8.05
CA ALA A 25 -1.17 -7.87 -7.10
C ALA A 25 -1.52 -8.41 -5.71
N ASP A 26 -0.50 -8.63 -4.90
CA ASP A 26 -0.64 -9.02 -3.49
C ASP A 26 -0.46 -7.80 -2.59
N VAL A 27 -1.35 -7.65 -1.60
CA VAL A 27 -1.22 -6.60 -0.59
C VAL A 27 -0.22 -7.05 0.47
N ILE A 28 0.88 -6.33 0.58
CA ILE A 28 1.98 -6.65 1.51
C ILE A 28 1.78 -5.93 2.85
N LEU A 29 1.48 -4.63 2.79
CA LEU A 29 1.39 -3.76 3.97
C LEU A 29 0.36 -2.65 3.75
N LYS A 30 -0.30 -2.23 4.83
CA LYS A 30 -1.07 -0.97 4.86
C LYS A 30 -0.26 0.08 5.60
N PHE A 31 -0.05 1.24 4.98
CA PHE A 31 0.55 2.39 5.63
C PHE A 31 -0.48 3.11 6.49
N MET A 32 -0.02 3.63 7.63
CA MET A 32 -0.85 4.56 8.40
C MET A 32 -0.95 5.90 7.66
N PRO A 33 -2.03 6.69 7.91
CA PRO A 33 -2.20 7.98 7.25
C PRO A 33 -1.00 8.93 7.43
N ASP A 34 -0.29 8.84 8.55
CA ASP A 34 0.88 9.68 8.82
C ASP A 34 2.12 9.24 8.02
N GLU A 35 2.33 7.93 7.86
CA GLU A 35 3.40 7.37 7.01
C GLU A 35 3.13 7.66 5.53
N ALA A 36 1.87 7.58 5.12
CA ALA A 36 1.41 7.96 3.79
C ALA A 36 1.73 9.43 3.46
N ARG A 37 1.54 10.35 4.43
CA ARG A 37 1.94 11.76 4.26
C ARG A 37 3.46 11.92 4.15
N LEU A 38 4.22 11.17 4.94
CA LEU A 38 5.67 11.16 4.85
C LEU A 38 6.13 10.67 3.48
N LEU A 39 5.55 9.61 2.93
CA LEU A 39 5.86 9.10 1.59
C LEU A 39 5.62 10.15 0.50
N LYS A 40 4.51 10.88 0.59
CA LYS A 40 4.25 12.04 -0.28
C LYS A 40 5.31 13.14 -0.11
N ALA A 41 5.70 13.44 1.14
CA ALA A 41 6.73 14.45 1.42
C ALA A 41 8.13 14.04 0.94
N TYR A 42 8.44 12.74 0.92
CA TYR A 42 9.69 12.20 0.37
C TYR A 42 9.69 12.17 -1.17
N GLY A 43 8.56 12.43 -1.84
CA GLY A 43 8.46 12.40 -3.30
C GLY A 43 8.37 10.98 -3.90
N GLU A 44 8.15 9.97 -3.06
CA GLU A 44 7.99 8.57 -3.50
C GLU A 44 6.61 8.31 -4.12
N LEU A 45 5.65 9.21 -3.89
CA LEU A 45 4.31 9.14 -4.46
C LEU A 45 3.99 10.46 -5.18
N PRO A 46 3.46 10.41 -6.43
CA PRO A 46 2.93 11.59 -7.10
C PRO A 46 1.71 12.15 -6.35
N GLU A 47 1.46 13.45 -6.52
CA GLU A 47 0.48 14.23 -5.75
C GLU A 47 -0.96 13.68 -5.82
#